data_AF-A0A8T9Q108-F1
#
_entry.id   AF-A0A8T9Q108-F1
#
_cell.length_a   1.000
_cell.length_b   1.000
_cell.length_c   1.000
_cell.angle_alpha   90.00
_cell.angle_beta   90.00
_cell.angle_gamma   90.00
#
_symmetry.space_group_name_H-M   'P 1'
#
loop_
_entity.id
_entity.type
_entity.pdbx_description
1 polymer ?
#
loop_
_entity_poly.entity_id
_entity_poly.type
_entity_poly.pdbx_seq_one_letter_code
_entity_poly.pdbx_strand_id
1 'polypeptide(L)'
;MKHTLLLAPLVALSFTACTKESEKVEVTAEQQILGSWENSLVKRSFYKPDNTQICTSEIPTKDIFVVTKDSVKILYEGGGTYSRPYTIKRAQGKTYIQLLYPGNVVDEHELISVNSTTMEWAKAGTGAGSYYCGPADVYPSRNVLSLHFTKK
;
A
#
# COMPACT_ATOMS: atom_id res chain seq x y z
N MET A 1 48.62 -54.54 38.51
CA MET A 1 48.06 -53.21 38.81
C MET A 1 47.71 -52.50 37.51
N LYS A 2 46.48 -52.00 37.43
CA LYS A 2 45.98 -50.85 36.65
C LYS A 2 45.89 -50.94 35.10
N HIS A 3 44.63 -50.90 34.68
CA HIS A 3 44.03 -50.64 33.37
C HIS A 3 44.61 -49.41 32.64
N THR A 4 44.67 -49.45 31.30
CA THR A 4 44.35 -48.30 30.42
C THR A 4 44.02 -48.83 29.02
N LEU A 5 42.74 -49.10 28.76
CA LEU A 5 41.79 -48.29 27.96
C LEU A 5 42.06 -48.26 26.44
N LEU A 6 41.22 -49.02 25.71
CA LEU A 6 40.83 -48.79 24.33
C LEU A 6 40.15 -47.43 24.20
N LEU A 7 40.51 -46.63 23.18
CA LEU A 7 39.57 -45.69 22.57
C LEU A 7 39.67 -45.78 21.04
N ALA A 8 38.54 -46.15 20.44
CA ALA A 8 38.30 -46.21 19.01
C ALA A 8 38.40 -44.82 18.36
N PRO A 9 38.75 -44.72 17.07
CA PRO A 9 38.58 -43.48 16.32
C PRO A 9 37.08 -43.20 16.16
N LEU A 10 36.61 -42.16 16.85
CA LEU A 10 35.29 -41.57 16.64
C LEU A 10 35.25 -41.05 15.20
N VAL A 11 34.50 -41.75 14.35
CA VAL A 11 34.08 -41.25 13.04
C VAL A 11 33.22 -40.02 13.30
N ALA A 12 33.80 -38.83 13.18
CA ALA A 12 33.06 -37.59 13.06
C ALA A 12 32.41 -37.56 11.68
N LEU A 13 31.26 -38.23 11.56
CA LEU A 13 30.29 -37.98 10.50
C LEU A 13 29.80 -36.55 10.67
N SER A 14 30.48 -35.61 10.02
CA SER A 14 29.97 -34.28 9.76
C SER A 14 28.76 -34.41 8.83
N PHE A 15 27.60 -34.69 9.42
CA PHE A 15 26.32 -34.34 8.83
C PHE A 15 26.29 -32.82 8.69
N THR A 16 26.77 -32.30 7.57
CA THR A 16 26.35 -31.00 7.07
C THR A 16 24.88 -31.16 6.71
N ALA A 17 24.01 -31.04 7.72
CA ALA A 17 22.62 -30.75 7.51
C ALA A 17 22.58 -29.44 6.74
N CYS A 18 22.50 -29.55 5.41
CA CYS A 18 22.17 -28.47 4.52
C CYS A 18 20.74 -28.08 4.89
N THR A 19 20.60 -27.20 5.87
CA THR A 19 19.37 -26.47 6.09
C THR A 19 19.14 -25.69 4.81
N LYS A 20 18.28 -26.22 3.94
CA LYS A 20 17.61 -25.43 2.91
C LYS A 20 16.93 -24.31 3.68
N GLU A 21 17.58 -23.16 3.71
CA GLU A 21 16.95 -21.88 3.99
C GLU A 21 15.73 -21.84 3.10
N SER A 22 14.55 -21.99 3.71
CA SER A 22 13.30 -21.85 3.01
C SER A 22 13.30 -20.42 2.51
N GLU A 23 13.57 -20.24 1.22
CA GLU A 23 13.51 -18.96 0.52
C GLU A 23 12.15 -18.37 0.85
N LYS A 24 12.15 -17.37 1.75
CA LYS A 24 10.94 -16.67 2.14
C LYS A 24 10.51 -15.92 0.89
N VAL A 25 9.60 -16.51 0.11
CA VAL A 25 9.05 -15.91 -1.10
C VAL A 25 8.57 -14.52 -0.73
N GLU A 26 9.30 -13.50 -1.18
CA GLU A 26 8.98 -12.11 -0.92
C GLU A 26 7.72 -11.79 -1.72
N VAL A 27 6.60 -11.67 -1.02
CA VAL A 27 5.31 -11.36 -1.64
C VAL A 27 5.39 -9.93 -2.17
N THR A 28 5.29 -9.76 -3.49
CA THR A 28 5.40 -8.43 -4.09
C THR A 28 4.18 -7.58 -3.76
N ALA A 29 4.31 -6.25 -3.80
CA ALA A 29 3.18 -5.35 -3.59
C ALA A 29 1.97 -5.71 -4.48
N GLU A 30 2.19 -6.12 -5.73
CA GLU A 30 1.12 -6.55 -6.64
C GLU A 30 0.36 -7.78 -6.18
N GLN A 31 1.04 -8.70 -5.50
CA GLN A 31 0.39 -9.86 -4.91
C GLN A 31 -0.37 -9.47 -3.64
N GLN A 32 0.19 -8.55 -2.84
CA GLN A 32 -0.43 -8.12 -1.58
C GLN A 32 -1.70 -7.29 -1.80
N ILE A 33 -1.78 -6.48 -2.86
CA ILE A 33 -2.97 -5.67 -3.14
C ILE A 33 -4.19 -6.50 -3.58
N LEU A 34 -4.04 -7.74 -4.03
CA LEU A 34 -5.16 -8.55 -4.52
C LEU A 34 -6.14 -8.92 -3.40
N GLY A 35 -7.44 -8.85 -3.67
CA GLY A 35 -8.50 -9.24 -2.74
C GLY A 35 -9.49 -8.11 -2.45
N SER A 36 -10.27 -8.28 -1.38
CA SER A 36 -11.28 -7.32 -0.94
C SER A 36 -10.74 -6.40 0.14
N TRP A 37 -11.01 -5.11 -0.01
CA TRP A 37 -10.55 -4.05 0.86
C TRP A 37 -11.69 -3.09 1.14
N GLU A 38 -11.90 -2.70 2.39
CA GLU A 38 -12.78 -1.59 2.75
C GLU A 38 -11.95 -0.32 2.88
N ASN A 39 -12.25 0.70 2.07
CA ASN A 39 -11.76 2.05 2.31
C ASN A 39 -12.55 2.64 3.49
N SER A 40 -11.90 2.69 4.65
CA SER A 40 -12.53 3.13 5.91
C SER A 40 -12.42 4.64 6.14
N LEU A 41 -11.45 5.28 5.49
CA LEU A 41 -11.14 6.69 5.70
C LEU A 41 -10.55 7.31 4.44
N VAL A 42 -11.14 8.41 4.01
CA VAL A 42 -10.54 9.34 3.05
C VAL A 42 -10.00 10.54 3.81
N LYS A 43 -8.69 10.78 3.67
CA LYS A 43 -7.99 11.89 4.31
C LYS A 43 -7.54 12.90 3.26
N ARG A 44 -7.84 14.18 3.47
CA ARG A 44 -7.34 15.30 2.66
C ARG A 44 -6.44 16.18 3.51
N SER A 45 -5.16 16.20 3.20
CA SER A 45 -4.18 17.05 3.88
C SER A 45 -3.79 18.23 3.00
N PHE A 46 -3.83 19.43 3.58
CA PHE A 46 -3.63 20.69 2.87
C PHE A 46 -2.33 21.35 3.31
N TYR A 47 -1.55 21.88 2.38
CA TYR A 47 -0.22 22.40 2.65
C TYR A 47 0.04 23.78 2.01
N LYS A 48 0.88 24.57 2.68
CA LYS A 48 1.49 25.80 2.16
C LYS A 48 2.54 25.49 1.07
N PRO A 49 2.97 26.49 0.28
CA PRO A 49 4.03 26.32 -0.72
C PRO A 49 5.35 25.78 -0.16
N ASP A 50 5.65 26.09 1.10
CA ASP A 50 6.83 25.61 1.84
C ASP A 50 6.68 24.17 2.38
N ASN A 51 5.61 23.48 2.01
CA ASN A 51 5.23 22.14 2.48
C ASN A 51 4.78 22.04 3.94
N THR A 52 4.58 23.15 4.66
CA THR A 52 3.97 23.13 6.00
C THR A 52 2.50 22.71 5.90
N GLN A 53 2.10 21.70 6.68
CA GLN A 53 0.70 21.26 6.74
C GLN A 53 -0.15 22.29 7.49
N ILE A 54 -1.30 22.63 6.90
CA ILE A 54 -2.23 23.63 7.42
C ILE A 54 -3.35 22.93 8.20
N CYS A 55 -4.03 21.99 7.55
CA CYS A 55 -5.15 21.27 8.12
C CYS A 55 -5.28 19.87 7.50
N THR A 56 -6.19 19.09 8.07
CA THR A 56 -6.66 17.84 7.52
C THR A 56 -8.18 17.81 7.58
N SER A 57 -8.81 17.29 6.52
CA SER A 57 -10.20 16.84 6.55
C SER A 57 -10.23 15.32 6.46
N GLU A 58 -11.03 14.71 7.31
CA GLU A 58 -11.20 13.26 7.39
C GLU A 58 -12.67 12.92 7.13
N ILE A 59 -12.90 12.03 6.18
CA ILE A 59 -14.22 11.62 5.75
C ILE A 59 -14.26 10.09 5.92
N PRO A 60 -14.97 9.57 6.93
CA PRO A 60 -15.22 8.14 7.04
C PRO A 60 -15.97 7.65 5.81
N THR A 61 -15.58 6.48 5.30
CA THR A 61 -16.24 5.83 4.17
C THR A 61 -16.39 4.34 4.44
N LYS A 62 -17.23 3.65 3.65
CA LYS A 62 -17.31 2.19 3.65
C LYS A 62 -17.30 1.61 2.23
N ASP A 63 -16.58 2.27 1.33
CA ASP A 63 -16.46 1.81 -0.05
C ASP A 63 -15.64 0.51 -0.09
N ILE A 64 -16.12 -0.48 -0.83
CA ILE A 64 -15.43 -1.77 -0.98
C ILE A 64 -14.70 -1.82 -2.31
N PHE A 65 -13.40 -2.04 -2.25
CA PHE A 65 -12.50 -2.21 -3.37
C PHE A 65 -12.16 -3.69 -3.51
N VAL A 66 -12.54 -4.28 -4.62
CA VAL A 66 -12.16 -5.64 -5.00
C VAL A 66 -11.11 -5.54 -6.10
N VAL A 67 -9.86 -5.87 -5.74
CA VAL A 67 -8.70 -5.83 -6.64
C VAL A 67 -8.43 -7.24 -7.15
N THR A 68 -8.61 -7.45 -8.45
CA THR A 68 -8.23 -8.69 -9.15
C THR A 68 -6.93 -8.47 -9.93
N LYS A 69 -6.45 -9.47 -10.69
CA LYS A 69 -5.26 -9.27 -11.52
C LYS A 69 -5.45 -8.24 -12.64
N ASP A 70 -6.69 -8.07 -13.10
CA ASP A 70 -6.99 -7.30 -14.31
C ASP A 70 -7.70 -5.98 -14.02
N SER A 71 -8.32 -5.84 -12.83
CA SER A 71 -9.21 -4.71 -12.55
C SER A 71 -9.35 -4.38 -11.08
N VAL A 72 -9.74 -3.14 -10.80
CA VAL A 72 -10.27 -2.69 -9.52
C VAL A 72 -11.76 -2.44 -9.68
N LYS A 73 -12.58 -3.16 -8.91
CA LYS A 73 -14.02 -2.93 -8.78
C LYS A 73 -14.29 -2.18 -7.48
N ILE A 74 -15.04 -1.08 -7.55
CA ILE A 74 -15.43 -0.24 -6.42
C ILE A 74 -16.94 -0.36 -6.22
N LEU A 75 -17.35 -0.67 -4.99
CA LEU A 75 -18.72 -0.66 -4.51
C LEU A 75 -18.86 0.53 -3.55
N TYR A 76 -19.62 1.54 -3.92
CA TYR A 76 -19.78 2.74 -3.10
C TYR A 76 -20.82 2.52 -2.00
N GLU A 77 -20.60 3.10 -0.80
CA GLU A 77 -21.53 2.98 0.33
C GLU A 77 -22.95 3.48 -0.03
N GLY A 78 -23.04 4.59 -0.78
CA GLY A 78 -24.31 5.17 -1.25
C GLY A 78 -24.97 4.42 -2.41
N GLY A 79 -24.42 3.28 -2.83
CA GLY A 79 -24.83 2.54 -4.00
C GLY A 79 -24.08 2.95 -5.27
N GLY A 80 -24.26 2.14 -6.31
CA GLY A 80 -23.47 2.24 -7.53
C GLY A 80 -22.24 1.33 -7.49
N THR A 81 -21.74 1.01 -8.68
CA THR A 81 -20.60 0.13 -8.84
C THR A 81 -19.82 0.56 -10.05
N TYR A 82 -18.51 0.49 -9.91
CA TYR A 82 -17.58 0.87 -10.94
C TYR A 82 -16.51 -0.21 -11.07
N SER A 83 -16.05 -0.51 -12.28
CA SER A 83 -14.94 -1.42 -12.50
C SER A 83 -14.03 -0.87 -13.58
N ARG A 84 -12.73 -0.90 -13.35
CA ARG A 84 -11.73 -0.45 -14.31
C ARG A 84 -10.49 -1.31 -14.33
N PRO A 85 -9.87 -1.46 -15.50
CA PRO A 85 -8.54 -2.00 -15.57
C PRO A 85 -7.55 -1.08 -14.85
N TYR A 86 -6.49 -1.68 -14.33
CA TYR A 86 -5.39 -0.95 -13.72
C TYR A 86 -4.06 -1.54 -14.14
N THR A 87 -3.00 -0.74 -14.00
CA THR A 87 -1.61 -1.20 -14.12
C THR A 87 -0.82 -0.79 -12.89
N ILE A 88 0.28 -1.49 -12.64
CA ILE A 88 1.24 -1.12 -11.61
C ILE A 88 2.48 -0.55 -12.29
N LYS A 89 2.83 0.68 -11.91
CA LYS A 89 4.01 1.39 -12.42
C LYS A 89 5.01 1.56 -11.29
N ARG A 90 6.28 1.31 -11.58
CA ARG A 90 7.40 1.64 -10.68
C ARG A 90 8.20 2.78 -11.26
N ALA A 91 8.40 3.85 -10.50
CA ALA A 91 9.20 4.98 -10.92
C ALA A 91 9.83 5.66 -9.69
N GLN A 92 11.10 6.04 -9.80
CA GLN A 92 11.80 6.81 -8.75
C GLN A 92 11.75 6.14 -7.36
N GLY A 93 11.83 4.80 -7.31
CA GLY A 93 11.74 4.03 -6.05
C GLY A 93 10.34 3.93 -5.45
N LYS A 94 9.32 4.44 -6.14
CA LYS A 94 7.92 4.40 -5.71
C LYS A 94 7.11 3.45 -6.58
N THR A 95 6.05 2.90 -5.98
CA THR A 95 5.07 2.05 -6.67
C THR A 95 3.76 2.80 -6.78
N TYR A 96 3.13 2.72 -7.95
CA TYR A 96 1.90 3.42 -8.25
C TYR A 96 0.86 2.44 -8.80
N ILE A 97 -0.38 2.58 -8.34
CA ILE A 97 -1.55 2.01 -9.01
C ILE A 97 -2.15 3.03 -9.96
N GLN A 98 -2.29 2.65 -11.22
CA GLN A 98 -2.80 3.50 -12.29
C GLN A 98 -4.15 2.97 -12.75
N LEU A 99 -5.22 3.65 -12.38
CA LEU A 99 -6.57 3.33 -12.86
C LEU A 99 -6.74 3.91 -14.27
N LEU A 100 -7.13 3.06 -15.23
CA LEU A 100 -7.22 3.45 -16.63
C LEU A 100 -8.65 3.86 -16.99
N TYR A 101 -8.81 5.08 -17.50
CA TYR A 101 -10.07 5.63 -18.00
C TYR A 101 -10.08 5.64 -19.54
N PRO A 102 -11.28 5.64 -20.18
CA PRO A 102 -11.39 5.86 -21.61
C PRO A 102 -10.66 7.13 -22.06
N GLY A 103 -10.05 7.10 -23.25
CA GLY A 103 -9.33 8.26 -23.79
C GLY A 103 -7.92 8.46 -23.23
N ASN A 104 -7.26 7.40 -22.75
CA ASN A 104 -5.90 7.42 -22.20
C ASN A 104 -5.74 8.29 -20.94
N VAL A 105 -6.84 8.58 -20.25
CA VAL A 105 -6.79 9.28 -18.96
C VAL A 105 -6.37 8.27 -17.88
N VAL A 106 -5.40 8.64 -17.05
CA VAL A 106 -4.88 7.79 -15.98
C VAL A 106 -5.08 8.51 -14.65
N ASP A 107 -5.72 7.84 -13.70
CA ASP A 107 -5.74 8.27 -12.30
C ASP A 107 -4.68 7.49 -11.54
N GLU A 108 -3.57 8.16 -11.25
CA GLU A 108 -2.38 7.56 -10.62
C GLU A 108 -2.40 7.82 -9.12
N HIS A 109 -2.24 6.76 -8.33
CA HIS A 109 -2.09 6.82 -6.87
C HIS A 109 -0.80 6.11 -6.48
N GLU A 110 0.01 6.76 -5.64
CA GLU A 110 1.15 6.15 -4.98
C GLU A 110 0.67 5.13 -3.95
N LEU A 111 1.25 3.94 -3.98
CA LEU A 111 1.05 2.91 -2.97
C LEU A 111 2.02 3.19 -1.81
N ILE A 112 1.56 3.90 -0.80
CA ILE A 112 2.38 4.34 0.35
C ILE A 112 2.77 3.14 1.21
N SER A 113 1.81 2.26 1.48
CA SER A 113 2.04 1.01 2.20
C SER A 113 1.03 -0.06 1.80
N VAL A 114 1.44 -1.32 1.87
CA VAL A 114 0.56 -2.48 1.75
C VAL A 114 1.13 -3.63 2.59
N ASN A 115 0.26 -4.32 3.31
CA ASN A 115 0.57 -5.58 3.97
C ASN A 115 -0.66 -6.51 3.90
N SER A 116 -0.71 -7.56 4.72
CA SER A 116 -1.82 -8.52 4.70
C SER A 116 -3.16 -7.97 5.22
N THR A 117 -3.15 -6.89 6.01
CA THR A 117 -4.34 -6.36 6.69
C THR A 117 -4.64 -4.90 6.35
N THR A 118 -3.65 -4.09 6.00
CA THR A 118 -3.81 -2.67 5.68
C THR A 118 -3.15 -2.29 4.38
N MET A 119 -3.69 -1.24 3.75
CA MET A 119 -3.15 -0.63 2.54
C MET A 119 -3.45 0.86 2.54
N GLU A 120 -2.53 1.67 2.02
CA GLU A 120 -2.71 3.12 1.90
C GLU A 120 -2.32 3.58 0.49
N TRP A 121 -3.24 4.29 -0.15
CA TRP A 121 -3.01 4.94 -1.45
C TRP A 121 -3.01 6.45 -1.25
N ALA A 122 -2.16 7.17 -1.97
CA ALA A 122 -2.14 8.63 -1.95
C ALA A 122 -1.99 9.22 -3.36
N LYS A 123 -2.62 10.37 -3.61
CA LYS A 123 -2.38 11.17 -4.81
C LYS A 123 -2.40 12.66 -4.51
N ALA A 124 -1.79 13.45 -5.38
CA ALA A 124 -2.02 14.89 -5.38
C ALA A 124 -3.50 15.13 -5.69
N GLY A 125 -4.20 15.85 -4.81
CA GLY A 125 -5.60 16.17 -5.09
C GLY A 125 -5.72 17.44 -5.93
N THR A 126 -6.85 17.54 -6.62
CA THR A 126 -7.20 18.69 -7.47
C THR A 126 -7.78 19.82 -6.62
N GLY A 127 -7.51 21.08 -6.98
CA GLY A 127 -8.25 22.24 -6.45
C GLY A 127 -7.93 22.64 -5.01
N ALA A 128 -6.65 22.88 -4.68
CA ALA A 128 -6.25 23.38 -3.37
C ALA A 128 -6.75 24.82 -3.05
N GLY A 129 -6.91 25.66 -4.08
CA GLY A 129 -7.11 27.11 -3.92
C GLY A 129 -8.45 27.57 -3.33
N SER A 130 -9.44 26.70 -3.18
CA SER A 130 -10.78 27.07 -2.67
C SER A 130 -11.06 26.56 -1.26
N TYR A 131 -10.14 25.77 -0.68
CA TYR A 131 -10.38 25.14 0.62
C TYR A 131 -9.83 26.02 1.74
N TYR A 132 -10.74 26.61 2.50
CA TYR A 132 -10.41 27.44 3.63
C TYR A 132 -10.27 26.58 4.89
N CYS A 133 -9.08 26.63 5.49
CA CYS A 133 -8.69 25.76 6.59
C CYS A 133 -7.75 26.54 7.52
N GLY A 134 -8.28 27.17 8.56
CA GLY A 134 -7.49 28.00 9.48
C GLY A 134 -7.94 29.46 9.53
N PRO A 135 -7.08 30.41 9.96
CA PRO A 135 -7.40 31.85 9.97
C PRO A 135 -7.61 32.43 8.56
N ALA A 136 -8.28 33.58 8.46
CA ALA A 136 -8.87 34.23 7.25
C ALA A 136 -8.01 34.28 5.97
N ASP A 137 -6.70 34.10 6.10
CA ASP A 137 -5.74 34.44 5.05
C ASP A 137 -4.78 33.30 4.67
N VAL A 138 -5.03 32.06 5.11
CA VAL A 138 -4.16 30.92 4.76
C VAL A 138 -4.81 30.06 3.67
N TYR A 139 -4.41 30.30 2.42
CA TYR A 139 -4.83 29.51 1.26
C TYR A 139 -3.87 28.34 1.01
N PRO A 140 -4.38 27.11 0.83
CA PRO A 140 -3.52 25.99 0.47
C PRO A 140 -3.07 26.10 -0.98
N SER A 141 -1.78 25.80 -1.19
CA SER A 141 -1.18 25.72 -2.53
C SER A 141 -1.29 24.33 -3.14
N ARG A 142 -1.35 23.31 -2.28
CA ARG A 142 -1.43 21.90 -2.65
C ARG A 142 -2.26 21.13 -1.63
N ASN A 143 -2.81 20.00 -2.06
CA ASN A 143 -3.39 19.02 -1.16
C ASN A 143 -3.01 17.60 -1.59
N VAL A 144 -3.07 16.68 -0.63
CA VAL A 144 -2.88 15.24 -0.84
C VAL A 144 -4.15 14.55 -0.40
N LEU A 145 -4.66 13.65 -1.25
CA LEU A 145 -5.75 12.75 -0.95
C LEU A 145 -5.16 11.38 -0.62
N SER A 146 -5.38 10.90 0.60
CA SER A 146 -5.04 9.53 1.02
C SER A 146 -6.30 8.70 1.24
N LEU A 147 -6.25 7.44 0.83
CA LEU A 147 -7.28 6.42 1.04
C LEU A 147 -6.70 5.33 1.94
N HIS A 148 -7.40 5.00 3.02
CA HIS A 148 -6.95 4.04 4.01
C HIS A 148 -7.84 2.80 3.99
N PHE A 149 -7.22 1.67 3.66
CA PHE A 149 -7.90 0.41 3.44
C PHE A 149 -7.60 -0.60 4.54
N THR A 150 -8.63 -1.36 4.90
CA THR A 150 -8.53 -2.56 5.75
C THR A 150 -9.02 -3.77 4.96
N LYS A 151 -8.30 -4.89 5.08
CA LYS A 151 -8.68 -6.14 4.42
C LYS A 151 -10.03 -6.65 4.94
N LYS A 152 -10.87 -7.17 4.03
CA LYS A 152 -12.15 -7.82 4.34
C LYS A 152 -12.06 -9.34 4.25
#